data_AF-A0A1S8X635-F1
#
_entry.id   AF-A0A1S8X635-F1
#
_cell.length_a   1.000
_cell.length_b   1.000
_cell.length_c   1.000
_cell.angle_alpha   90.00
_cell.angle_beta   90.00
_cell.angle_gamma   90.00
#
_symmetry.space_group_name_H-M   'P 1'
#
loop_
_entity.id
_entity.type
_entity.pdbx_description
1 polymer ?
#
loop_
_entity_poly.entity_id
_entity_poly.type
_entity_poly.pdbx_seq_one_letter_code
_entity_poly.pdbx_strand_id
1 'polypeptide(L)'
;MLIENVPFGMVVGGAKEVYDSSFDGIIGLGRRAMCPEHTEPVFHFFSQKGIMSRQFGFEFKDGSASFMMGDNLEQFLSRDMTFVNVVDGPYWETSVDW
;
A
#
# COMPACT_ATOMS: atom_id res chain seq x y z
N MET A 1 4.69 14.45 -10.65
CA MET A 1 4.09 13.80 -11.82
C MET A 1 2.64 13.50 -11.50
N LEU A 2 1.70 13.86 -12.37
CA LEU A 2 0.29 13.51 -12.20
C LEU A 2 0.05 12.14 -12.85
N ILE A 3 -0.66 11.24 -12.17
CA ILE A 3 -1.06 9.94 -12.72
C ILE A 3 -2.54 9.98 -13.01
N GLU A 4 -2.90 9.88 -14.29
CA GLU A 4 -4.27 9.99 -14.74
C GLU A 4 -4.98 8.62 -14.76
N ASN A 5 -6.32 8.66 -14.71
CA ASN A 5 -7.18 7.49 -14.85
C ASN A 5 -6.92 6.39 -13.82
N VAL A 6 -6.52 6.78 -12.60
CA VAL A 6 -6.38 5.86 -11.47
C VAL A 6 -7.79 5.41 -11.04
N PRO A 7 -8.11 4.11 -11.08
CA PRO A 7 -9.40 3.63 -10.60
C PRO A 7 -9.49 3.80 -9.08
N PHE A 8 -10.63 4.31 -8.61
CA PHE A 8 -10.93 4.43 -7.18
C PHE A 8 -12.40 4.14 -6.91
N GLY A 9 -12.70 3.66 -5.71
CA GLY A 9 -14.08 3.42 -5.26
C GLY A 9 -14.69 4.69 -4.68
N MET A 10 -15.90 5.04 -5.12
CA MET A 10 -16.69 6.11 -4.51
C MET A 10 -17.60 5.53 -3.43
N VAL A 11 -17.37 5.93 -2.18
CA VAL A 11 -18.18 5.46 -1.05
C VAL A 11 -19.43 6.31 -0.94
N VAL A 12 -20.60 5.71 -1.20
CA VAL A 12 -21.92 6.37 -1.13
C VAL A 12 -22.65 6.14 0.19
N GLY A 13 -22.09 5.28 1.06
CA GLY A 13 -22.62 4.94 2.37
C GLY A 13 -21.55 4.24 3.20
N GLY A 14 -21.53 4.48 4.51
CA GLY A 14 -20.49 3.96 5.41
C GLY A 14 -20.96 3.89 6.85
N ALA A 15 -20.14 3.25 7.69
CA ALA A 15 -20.36 3.24 9.13
C ALA A 15 -20.00 4.63 9.71
N LYS A 16 -20.67 5.03 10.79
CA LYS A 16 -20.48 6.35 11.41
C LYS A 16 -19.01 6.60 11.79
N GLU A 17 -18.34 5.55 12.24
CA GLU A 17 -16.95 5.55 12.67
C GLU A 17 -15.98 5.95 11.54
N VAL A 18 -16.35 5.68 10.28
CA VAL A 18 -15.58 6.09 9.11
C VAL A 18 -15.79 7.58 8.83
N TYR A 19 -17.03 8.06 8.94
CA TYR A 19 -17.37 9.48 8.74
C TYR A 19 -16.79 10.40 9.81
N ASP A 20 -16.78 9.94 11.07
CA ASP A 20 -16.26 10.71 12.19
C ASP A 20 -14.72 10.62 12.31
N SER A 21 -14.07 9.88 11.40
CA SER A 21 -12.62 9.75 11.40
C SER A 21 -11.95 11.06 10.95
N SER A 22 -10.67 11.23 11.31
CA SER A 22 -9.88 12.41 10.92
C SER A 22 -9.34 12.36 9.48
N PHE A 23 -9.72 11.35 8.69
CA PHE A 23 -9.23 11.14 7.33
C PHE A 23 -10.38 11.12 6.33
N ASP A 24 -10.14 11.60 5.12
CA ASP A 24 -11.17 11.70 4.08
C ASP A 24 -11.35 10.40 3.27
N GLY A 25 -10.38 9.48 3.34
CA GLY A 25 -10.42 8.24 2.58
C GLY A 25 -9.26 7.30 2.88
N ILE A 26 -9.28 6.15 2.22
CA ILE A 26 -8.31 5.06 2.44
C ILE A 26 -7.72 4.63 1.09
N ILE A 27 -6.40 4.50 1.06
CA ILE A 27 -5.68 3.86 -0.05
C ILE A 27 -5.29 2.45 0.38
N GLY A 28 -5.90 1.44 -0.23
CA GLY A 28 -5.58 0.04 0.03
C GLY A 28 -4.25 -0.37 -0.61
N LEU A 29 -3.34 -0.92 0.21
CA LEU A 29 -2.04 -1.45 -0.23
C LEU A 29 -1.98 -2.98 -0.12
N GLY A 30 -3.13 -3.65 0.03
CA GLY A 30 -3.22 -5.11 0.12
C GLY A 30 -2.88 -5.84 -1.18
N ARG A 31 -2.81 -7.17 -1.11
CA ARG A 31 -2.59 -8.01 -2.29
C ARG A 31 -3.82 -7.99 -3.19
N ARG A 32 -3.61 -8.19 -4.49
CA ARG A 32 -4.67 -8.26 -5.51
C ARG A 32 -5.80 -9.25 -5.17
N ALA A 33 -5.50 -10.34 -4.46
CA ALA A 33 -6.49 -11.32 -4.04
C ALA A 33 -7.60 -10.73 -3.15
N MET A 34 -7.33 -9.60 -2.48
CA MET A 34 -8.29 -8.89 -1.63
C MET A 34 -9.08 -7.80 -2.35
N CYS A 35 -8.77 -7.51 -3.61
CA CYS A 35 -9.40 -6.42 -4.32
C CYS A 35 -10.83 -6.83 -4.76
N PRO A 36 -11.85 -6.05 -4.38
CA PRO A 36 -13.21 -6.29 -4.86
C PRO A 36 -13.27 -6.06 -6.37
N GLU A 37 -14.20 -6.76 -7.02
CA GLU A 37 -14.60 -6.52 -8.42
C GLU A 37 -13.43 -6.51 -9.42
N HIS A 38 -12.39 -7.30 -9.16
CA HIS A 38 -11.17 -7.38 -9.98
C HIS A 38 -10.42 -6.06 -10.17
N THR A 39 -10.60 -5.10 -9.26
CA THR A 39 -9.78 -3.89 -9.21
C THR A 39 -8.32 -4.24 -8.93
N GLU A 40 -7.40 -3.37 -9.36
CA GLU A 40 -5.96 -3.54 -9.10
C GLU A 40 -5.55 -2.62 -7.94
N PRO A 41 -4.71 -3.09 -7.00
CA PRO A 41 -4.09 -2.20 -6.03
C PRO A 41 -3.34 -1.07 -6.73
N VAL A 42 -3.29 0.11 -6.11
CA VAL A 42 -2.74 1.32 -6.74
C VAL A 42 -1.28 1.14 -7.21
N PHE A 43 -0.45 0.44 -6.42
CA PHE A 43 0.94 0.15 -6.76
C PHE A 43 1.09 -0.88 -7.91
N HIS A 44 0.10 -1.76 -8.08
CA HIS A 44 0.03 -2.65 -9.25
C HIS A 44 -0.30 -1.86 -10.51
N PHE A 45 -1.30 -0.97 -10.44
CA PHE A 45 -1.69 -0.11 -11.56
C PHE A 45 -0.52 0.76 -12.05
N PHE A 46 0.22 1.38 -11.12
CA PHE A 46 1.39 2.20 -11.49
C PHE A 46 2.50 1.39 -12.16
N SER A 47 2.76 0.18 -11.65
CA SER A 47 3.76 -0.70 -12.24
C SER A 47 3.37 -1.18 -13.64
N GLN A 48 2.09 -1.50 -13.88
CA GLN A 48 1.60 -1.86 -15.21
C GLN A 48 1.72 -0.71 -16.22
N LYS A 49 1.71 0.54 -15.75
CA LYS A 49 1.94 1.74 -16.57
C LYS A 49 3.43 2.07 -16.77
N GLY A 50 4.35 1.29 -16.20
CA GLY A 50 5.79 1.54 -16.27
C GLY A 50 6.25 2.77 -15.49
N ILE A 51 5.45 3.24 -14.54
CA ILE A 51 5.71 4.47 -13.79
C ILE A 51 6.73 4.24 -12.67
N MET A 52 6.57 3.13 -11.94
CA MET A 52 7.38 2.79 -10.77
C MET A 52 7.31 1.29 -10.48
N SER A 53 8.27 0.72 -9.75
CA SER A 53 8.17 -0.68 -9.31
C SER A 53 7.03 -0.91 -8.30
N ARG A 54 6.74 -2.19 -8.04
CA ARG A 54 5.74 -2.64 -7.06
C ARG A 54 6.25 -2.60 -5.62
N GLN A 55 7.25 -1.77 -5.33
CA GLN A 55 7.82 -1.62 -4.00
C GLN A 55 7.24 -0.38 -3.34
N PHE A 56 6.92 -0.51 -2.05
CA PHE A 56 6.53 0.59 -1.18
C PHE A 56 7.05 0.33 0.22
N GLY A 57 7.15 1.38 1.02
CA GLY A 57 7.66 1.30 2.38
C GLY A 57 7.15 2.44 3.25
N PHE A 58 7.32 2.24 4.55
CA PHE A 58 6.98 3.22 5.57
C PHE A 58 8.19 3.48 6.44
N GLU A 59 8.47 4.74 6.71
CA GLU A 59 9.42 5.16 7.74
C GLU A 59 8.65 5.88 8.84
N PHE A 60 8.79 5.40 10.07
CA PHE A 60 8.21 6.04 11.25
C PHE A 60 9.34 6.60 12.11
N LYS A 61 9.36 7.91 12.31
CA LYS A 61 10.44 8.60 13.03
C LYS A 61 9.92 9.83 13.77
N ASP A 62 10.29 9.98 15.04
CA ASP A 62 9.98 11.15 15.88
C ASP A 62 8.50 11.55 15.87
N GLY A 63 7.59 10.56 15.88
CA GLY A 63 6.13 10.78 15.81
C GLY A 63 5.58 11.16 14.43
N SER A 64 6.43 11.18 13.40
CA SER A 64 6.05 11.38 12.00
C SER A 64 6.08 10.05 11.23
N ALA A 65 5.36 10.01 10.11
CA ALA A 65 5.32 8.88 9.20
C ALA A 65 5.53 9.36 7.75
N SER A 66 6.43 8.68 7.04
CA SER A 66 6.65 8.87 5.61
C SER A 66 6.24 7.61 4.87
N PHE A 67 5.44 7.79 3.82
CA PHE A 67 5.13 6.73 2.86
C PHE A 67 5.96 6.95 1.60
N MET A 68 6.65 5.92 1.14
CA MET A 68 7.44 5.95 -0.08
C MET A 68 6.99 4.82 -1.01
N MET A 69 6.95 5.10 -2.31
CA MET A 69 6.65 4.11 -3.34
C MET A 69 7.58 4.33 -4.54
N GLY A 70 8.08 3.24 -5.10
CA GLY A 70 8.88 3.23 -6.31
C GLY A 70 10.21 2.55 -6.13
N ASP A 71 11.20 2.95 -6.93
CA ASP A 71 12.44 2.21 -7.08
C ASP A 71 13.47 2.60 -6.02
N ASN A 72 14.35 1.67 -5.66
CA ASN A 72 15.49 1.91 -4.76
C ASN A 72 15.11 2.43 -3.37
N LEU A 73 13.96 1.98 -2.83
CA LEU A 73 13.49 2.39 -1.49
C LEU A 73 14.50 2.13 -0.37
N GLU A 74 15.36 1.13 -0.54
CA GLU A 74 16.43 0.79 0.41
C GLU A 74 17.43 1.94 0.65
N GLN A 75 17.51 2.92 -0.25
CA GLN A 75 18.34 4.12 -0.04
C GLN A 75 17.72 5.11 0.96
N PHE A 76 16.39 5.07 1.10
CA PHE A 76 15.60 5.95 1.96
C PHE A 76 15.20 5.27 3.27
N LEU A 77 15.16 3.94 3.26
CA LEU A 77 14.88 3.11 4.41
C LEU A 77 16.19 2.64 5.08
N SER A 78 16.10 2.13 6.31
CA SER A 78 17.28 1.67 7.08
C SER A 78 18.15 0.68 6.29
N ARG A 79 19.48 0.77 6.44
CA ARG A 79 20.43 -0.09 5.74
C ARG A 79 20.40 -1.55 6.19
N ASP A 80 19.87 -1.81 7.39
CA ASP A 80 19.84 -3.15 8.00
C ASP A 80 18.44 -3.75 7.94
N MET A 81 17.91 -3.95 6.73
CA MET A 81 16.62 -4.61 6.53
C MET A 81 16.76 -6.13 6.44
N THR A 82 15.93 -6.84 7.21
CA THR A 82 15.77 -8.28 7.08
C THR A 82 14.56 -8.56 6.20
N PHE A 83 14.80 -9.22 5.07
CA PHE A 83 13.72 -9.65 4.18
C PHE A 83 13.18 -11.00 4.64
N VAL A 84 11.86 -11.09 4.73
CA VAL A 84 11.14 -12.33 5.03
C VAL A 84 10.22 -12.68 3.87
N ASN A 85 10.00 -13.97 3.68
CA ASN A 85 9.07 -14.44 2.66
C ASN A 85 7.63 -14.19 3.12
N VAL A 86 6.85 -13.57 2.25
CA VAL A 86 5.40 -13.47 2.43
C VAL A 86 4.81 -14.85 2.17
N VAL A 87 3.99 -15.35 3.08
CA VAL A 87 3.33 -16.66 2.90
C VAL A 87 2.20 -16.55 1.87
N ASP A 88 1.79 -17.70 1.33
CA ASP A 88 0.66 -17.73 0.40
C ASP A 88 -0.64 -17.40 1.12
N GLY A 89 -1.35 -16.38 0.63
CA GLY A 89 -2.58 -15.91 1.25
C GLY A 89 -3.04 -14.54 0.75
N PRO A 90 -4.14 -14.02 1.32
CA PRO A 90 -4.71 -12.74 0.89
C PRO A 90 -3.94 -11.51 1.38
N TYR A 91 -3.13 -11.65 2.43
CA TYR A 91 -2.53 -10.51 3.13
C TYR A 91 -1.01 -10.43 2.94
N TRP A 92 -0.44 -9.32 3.39
CA TRP A 92 1.00 -9.20 3.64
C TRP A 92 1.30 -9.86 4.98
N GLU A 93 1.45 -11.18 4.96
CA GLU A 93 1.57 -12.03 6.15
C GLU A 93 2.82 -12.91 6.05
N THR A 94 3.39 -13.24 7.21
CA THR A 94 4.59 -14.09 7.35
C THR A 94 4.41 -15.05 8.52
N SER A 95 5.11 -16.17 8.49
CA SER A 95 5.27 -17.03 9.67
C SER A 95 6.27 -16.40 10.64
N VAL A 96 6.00 -16.55 11.93
CA VAL A 96 6.92 -16.19 13.02
C VAL A 96 7.19 -17.45 13.83
N ASP A 97 8.45 -17.86 13.90
CA ASP A 97 8.88 -18.91 14.80
C ASP A 97 9.13 -18.28 16.17
N TRP A 98 8.42 -18.75 17.19
CA TRP A 98 8.50 -18.28 18.58
C TRP A 98 9.27 -19.29 19.44
#